data_AF-A0A800MPF2-F1
#
_entry.id   AF-A0A800MPF2-F1
#
_cell.length_a   1.000
_cell.length_b   1.000
_cell.length_c   1.000
_cell.angle_alpha   90.00
_cell.angle_beta   90.00
_cell.angle_gamma   90.00
#
_symmetry.space_group_name_H-M   'P 1'
#
loop_
_entity.id
_entity.type
_entity.pdbx_description
1 polymer ?
#
loop_
_entity_poly.entity_id
_entity_poly.type
_entity_poly.pdbx_seq_one_letter_code
_entity_poly.pdbx_strand_id
1 'polypeptide(L)'
;DAQKSALGRFQVTGVISDVGKFKTPTLRNIALTAPYMHDGSVKTLAEVVEYYDQGGHANPFLDAAIFPLHLTDQEKKDLVAFMISLTSYSNL
;
A
#
# COMPACT_ATOMS: atom_id res chain seq x y z
N ASP A 1 3.26 17.87 4.57
CA ASP A 1 3.56 17.73 6.01
C ASP A 1 3.15 16.32 6.44
N ALA A 2 4.10 15.53 6.94
CA ALA A 2 3.92 14.12 7.28
C ALA A 2 2.85 13.90 8.37
N GLN A 3 2.75 14.83 9.34
CA GLN A 3 1.72 14.78 10.37
C GLN A 3 0.31 14.95 9.80
N LYS A 4 0.15 15.82 8.80
CA LYS A 4 -1.12 15.95 8.08
C LYS A 4 -1.40 14.67 7.28
N SER A 5 -0.41 14.15 6.56
CA SER A 5 -0.55 12.91 5.77
C SER A 5 -1.18 11.78 6.60
N ALA A 6 -0.65 11.55 7.80
CA ALA A 6 -1.07 10.46 8.69
C ALA A 6 -2.54 10.52 9.16
N LEU A 7 -3.17 11.70 9.16
CA LEU A 7 -4.57 11.83 9.58
C LEU A 7 -5.54 11.21 8.57
N GLY A 8 -5.19 11.14 7.28
CA GLY A 8 -6.01 10.51 6.26
C GLY A 8 -7.44 11.09 6.19
N ARG A 9 -8.44 10.21 6.10
CA ARG A 9 -9.87 10.55 5.94
C ARG A 9 -10.43 11.41 7.07
N PHE A 10 -9.87 11.33 8.28
CA PHE A 10 -10.25 12.19 9.41
C PHE A 10 -10.23 13.68 9.08
N GLN A 11 -9.28 14.15 8.24
CA GLN A 11 -9.21 15.57 7.86
C GLN A 11 -10.46 16.07 7.15
N VAL A 12 -11.21 15.17 6.53
CA VAL A 12 -12.45 15.47 5.82
C VAL A 12 -13.66 15.25 6.73
N THR A 13 -13.65 14.19 7.54
CA THR A 13 -14.85 13.75 8.28
C THR A 13 -14.91 14.23 9.73
N GLY A 14 -13.77 14.49 10.36
CA GLY A 14 -13.66 14.76 11.81
C GLY A 14 -13.99 13.56 12.71
N VAL A 15 -14.18 12.36 12.15
CA VAL A 15 -14.55 11.14 12.90
C VAL A 15 -13.31 10.36 13.30
N ILE A 16 -13.06 10.19 14.60
CA ILE A 16 -11.83 9.56 15.13
C ILE A 16 -11.56 8.17 14.52
N SER A 17 -12.61 7.38 14.25
CA SER A 17 -12.45 6.05 13.64
C SER A 17 -12.00 6.09 12.17
N ASP A 18 -11.87 7.27 11.55
CA ASP A 18 -11.34 7.47 10.20
C ASP A 18 -9.87 7.93 10.17
N VAL A 19 -9.22 8.08 11.33
CA VAL A 19 -7.79 8.41 11.39
C VAL A 19 -6.97 7.31 10.71
N GLY A 20 -6.03 7.71 9.86
CA GLY A 20 -5.15 6.79 9.13
C GLY A 20 -5.82 6.00 8.00
N LYS A 21 -7.13 6.19 7.74
CA LYS A 21 -7.79 5.60 6.58
C LYS A 21 -7.47 6.39 5.31
N PHE A 22 -7.09 5.67 4.27
CA PHE A 22 -6.85 6.22 2.94
C PHE A 22 -7.77 5.54 1.93
N LYS A 23 -8.05 6.25 0.83
CA LYS A 23 -8.72 5.65 -0.31
C LYS A 23 -7.80 4.57 -0.90
N THR A 24 -8.33 3.37 -1.10
CA THR A 24 -7.62 2.30 -1.83
C THR A 24 -7.34 2.75 -3.27
N PRO A 25 -6.07 2.84 -3.70
CA PRO A 25 -5.74 3.22 -5.07
C PRO A 25 -6.01 2.05 -6.03
N THR A 26 -6.10 2.36 -7.33
CA THR A 26 -6.12 1.32 -8.36
C THR A 26 -4.72 0.75 -8.58
N LEU A 27 -4.61 -0.52 -8.97
CA LEU A 27 -3.32 -1.14 -9.30
C LEU A 27 -2.95 -1.07 -10.81
N ARG A 28 -3.81 -0.48 -11.65
CA ARG A 28 -3.47 -0.26 -13.07
C ARG A 28 -2.25 0.67 -13.17
N ASN A 29 -1.27 0.26 -13.96
CA ASN A 29 0.02 0.95 -14.15
C ASN A 29 0.83 1.14 -12.85
N ILE A 30 0.58 0.34 -11.81
CA ILE A 30 1.24 0.51 -10.50
C ILE A 30 2.77 0.41 -10.60
N ALA A 31 3.31 -0.38 -11.53
CA ALA A 31 4.75 -0.49 -11.73
C ALA A 31 5.42 0.82 -12.20
N LEU A 32 4.66 1.81 -12.65
CA LEU A 32 5.15 3.10 -13.17
C LEU A 32 4.94 4.27 -12.19
N THR A 33 4.43 4.01 -10.98
CA THR A 33 3.99 5.08 -10.06
C THR A 33 4.74 5.07 -8.73
N ALA A 34 5.93 4.48 -8.68
CA ALA A 34 6.78 4.59 -7.50
C ALA A 34 7.10 6.07 -7.18
N PRO A 35 7.32 6.43 -5.91
CA PRO A 35 7.22 5.59 -4.71
C PRO A 35 5.77 5.32 -4.27
N TYR A 36 5.60 4.29 -3.43
CA TYR A 36 4.32 3.73 -3.01
C TYR A 36 3.88 4.20 -1.62
N MET A 37 2.67 3.77 -1.23
CA MET A 37 1.91 4.23 -0.05
C MET A 37 1.42 5.67 -0.19
N HIS A 38 0.71 6.16 0.81
CA HIS A 38 0.08 7.48 0.78
C HIS A 38 1.08 8.64 0.93
N ASP A 39 2.29 8.35 1.41
CA ASP A 39 3.36 9.32 1.71
C ASP A 39 4.63 9.09 0.89
N GLY A 40 4.65 8.10 -0.01
CA GLY A 40 5.83 7.78 -0.82
C GLY A 40 6.98 7.12 -0.02
N SER A 41 6.69 6.54 1.14
CA SER A 41 7.71 5.94 2.02
C SER A 41 8.35 4.66 1.47
N VAL A 42 7.67 3.93 0.57
CA VAL A 42 8.11 2.63 0.08
C VAL A 42 8.56 2.72 -1.38
N LYS A 43 9.72 2.18 -1.75
CA LYS A 43 10.36 2.44 -3.05
C LYS A 43 10.01 1.41 -4.11
N THR A 44 9.79 0.15 -3.71
CA THR A 44 9.60 -0.96 -4.66
C THR A 44 8.32 -1.75 -4.38
N LEU A 45 7.74 -2.38 -5.40
CA LEU A 45 6.59 -3.28 -5.23
C LEU A 45 6.94 -4.47 -4.32
N ALA A 46 8.19 -4.94 -4.35
CA ALA A 46 8.64 -6.01 -3.47
C ALA A 46 8.59 -5.58 -1.99
N GLU A 47 9.01 -4.36 -1.66
CA GLU A 47 8.89 -3.81 -0.31
C GLU A 47 7.42 -3.60 0.09
N VAL A 48 6.53 -3.24 -0.85
CA VAL A 48 5.08 -3.19 -0.57
C VAL A 48 4.54 -4.56 -0.19
N VAL A 49 4.90 -5.60 -0.95
CA VAL A 49 4.47 -6.98 -0.65
C VAL A 49 5.02 -7.44 0.68
N GLU A 50 6.29 -7.17 0.97
CA GLU A 50 6.91 -7.51 2.25
C GLU A 50 6.24 -6.80 3.43
N TYR A 51 5.89 -5.51 3.27
CA TYR A 51 5.18 -4.74 4.29
C TYR A 51 3.85 -5.40 4.69
N TYR A 52 3.06 -5.84 3.71
CA TYR A 52 1.79 -6.51 4.00
C TYR A 52 1.99 -7.94 4.50
N ASP A 53 3.00 -8.67 4.01
CA ASP A 53 3.31 -10.01 4.50
C ASP A 53 3.67 -10.03 5.99
N GLN A 54 4.29 -8.95 6.49
CA GLN A 54 4.61 -8.75 7.91
C GLN A 54 3.41 -8.24 8.74
N GLY A 55 2.26 -7.98 8.13
CA GLY A 55 1.09 -7.41 8.81
C GLY A 55 1.18 -5.89 9.06
N GLY A 56 1.96 -5.18 8.23
CA GLY A 56 2.13 -3.73 8.31
C GLY A 56 2.82 -3.24 9.59
N HIS A 57 2.70 -1.95 9.87
CA HIS A 57 3.26 -1.34 11.09
C HIS A 57 2.19 -1.21 12.17
N ALA A 58 2.45 -1.81 13.33
CA ALA A 58 1.59 -1.70 14.49
C ALA A 58 1.35 -0.23 14.87
N ASN A 59 0.08 0.16 14.95
CA ASN A 59 -0.33 1.49 15.38
C ASN A 59 -1.78 1.44 15.92
N PRO A 60 -2.24 2.44 16.69
CA PRO A 60 -3.57 2.42 17.32
C PRO A 60 -4.77 2.37 16.36
N PHE A 61 -4.55 2.66 15.07
CA PHE A 61 -5.58 2.72 14.03
C PHE A 61 -5.39 1.65 12.95
N LEU A 62 -4.51 0.67 13.17
CA LEU A 62 -4.30 -0.43 12.23
C LEU A 62 -5.59 -1.26 12.11
N ASP A 63 -6.03 -1.50 10.88
CA ASP A 63 -7.21 -2.30 10.61
C ASP A 63 -6.96 -3.78 10.97
N ALA A 64 -7.95 -4.44 11.58
CA ALA A 64 -7.84 -5.84 12.00
C ALA A 64 -7.66 -6.81 10.82
N ALA A 65 -8.00 -6.39 9.60
CA ALA A 65 -7.75 -7.15 8.38
C ALA A 65 -6.29 -7.11 7.92
N ILE A 66 -5.43 -6.32 8.56
CA ILE A 66 -3.99 -6.27 8.30
C ILE A 66 -3.27 -7.15 9.34
N PHE A 67 -2.84 -8.32 8.91
CA PHE A 67 -2.14 -9.32 9.73
C PHE A 67 -1.10 -10.06 8.87
N PRO A 68 -0.11 -10.73 9.48
CA PRO A 68 0.91 -11.45 8.73
C PRO A 68 0.31 -12.50 7.79
N LEU A 69 0.73 -12.49 6.53
CA LEU A 69 0.16 -13.37 5.49
C LEU A 69 0.92 -14.68 5.34
N HIS A 70 2.18 -14.72 5.78
CA HIS A 70 3.07 -15.88 5.70
C HIS A 70 3.23 -16.41 4.28
N LEU A 71 3.35 -15.50 3.31
CA LEU A 71 3.61 -15.82 1.92
C LEU A 71 4.98 -16.46 1.76
N THR A 72 5.04 -17.50 0.93
CA THR A 72 6.31 -18.04 0.45
C THR A 72 7.03 -17.04 -0.45
N ASP A 73 8.35 -17.18 -0.58
CA ASP A 73 9.14 -16.35 -1.49
C ASP A 73 8.63 -16.38 -2.95
N GLN A 74 8.07 -17.51 -3.37
CA GLN A 74 7.50 -17.64 -4.71
C GLN A 74 6.19 -16.85 -4.84
N GLU A 75 5.28 -16.95 -3.87
CA GLU A 75 4.03 -16.18 -3.88
C GLU A 75 4.28 -14.67 -3.86
N LYS A 76 5.29 -14.21 -3.12
CA LYS A 76 5.72 -12.80 -3.13
C LYS A 76 6.16 -12.36 -4.53
N LYS A 77 7.00 -13.16 -5.19
CA LYS A 77 7.47 -12.89 -6.57
C LYS A 77 6.32 -12.89 -7.58
N ASP A 78 5.42 -13.86 -7.46
CA ASP A 78 4.26 -13.99 -8.35
C ASP A 78 3.30 -12.81 -8.20
N LEU A 79 3.08 -12.32 -6.97
CA LEU A 79 2.28 -11.13 -6.72
C LEU A 79 2.90 -9.87 -7.31
N VAL A 80 4.23 -9.71 -7.20
CA VAL A 80 4.95 -8.61 -7.87
C VAL A 80 4.81 -8.72 -9.39
N ALA A 81 5.00 -9.92 -9.96
CA ALA A 81 4.85 -10.15 -11.39
C ALA A 81 3.42 -9.85 -11.88
N PHE A 82 2.40 -10.27 -11.13
CA PHE A 82 1.01 -9.93 -11.39
C PHE A 82 0.80 -8.42 -11.40
N MET A 83 1.27 -7.68 -10.40
CA MET A 83 1.15 -6.22 -10.37
C MET A 83 1.86 -5.54 -11.55
N ILE A 84 3.03 -6.04 -11.98
CA ILE A 84 3.72 -5.55 -13.17
C ILE A 84 2.88 -5.79 -14.43
N SER A 85 2.19 -6.93 -14.53
CA SER A 85 1.32 -7.27 -15.67
C SER A 85 0.12 -6.33 -15.84
N LEU A 86 -0.24 -5.57 -14.79
CA LEU A 86 -1.29 -4.54 -14.84
C LEU A 86 -0.85 -3.24 -15.50
N THR A 87 0.33 -3.22 -16.13
CA THR A 87 0.91 -2.05 -16.78
C THR A 87 0.68 -2.09 -18.28
N SER A 88 0.05 -1.04 -18.80
CA SER A 88 -0.05 -0.84 -20.24
C SER A 88 1.20 -0.14 -20.75
N TYR A 89 2.04 -0.87 -21.48
CA TYR A 89 3.11 -0.27 -22.26
C TYR A 89 2.53 0.22 -23.58
N SER A 90 2.64 1.51 -23.86
CA SER A 90 2.41 2.01 -25.21
C SER A 90 3.55 1.54 -26.08
N ASN A 91 3.30 0.60 -26.98
CA ASN A 91 4.20 0.29 -28.08
C ASN A 91 4.10 1.44 -29.09
N LEU A 92 4.85 2.51 -28.86
CA LEU A 92 5.16 3.52 -29.87
C LEU A 92 6.50 3.17 -30.53
#